data_AF-A0A7V1RFM9-F1
#
_entry.id   AF-A0A7V1RFM9-F1
#
_cell.length_a   1.000
_cell.length_b   1.000
_cell.length_c   1.000
_cell.angle_alpha   90.00
_cell.angle_beta   90.00
_cell.angle_gamma   90.00
#
_symmetry.space_group_name_H-M   'P 1'
#
loop_
_entity.id
_entity.type
_entity.pdbx_description
1 polymer ?
#
loop_
_entity_poly.entity_id
_entity_poly.type
_entity_poly.pdbx_seq_one_letter_code
_entity_poly.pdbx_strand_id
1 'polypeptide(L)'
;MKDKGLEVVGVTQLYGYYKNERPLAPDQEFARLASYIDEWDLTWPLVVGGPANFEAYGVGGIPQYVAIDREGRVRNITVGFSEELHTRFRAAVEKLLADRAARR
;
A
#
# COMPACT_ATOMS: atom_id res chain seq x y z
N MET A 1 14.26 0.23 -8.14
CA MET A 1 14.02 -0.99 -7.33
C MET A 1 13.13 -2.00 -8.05
N LYS A 2 12.22 -1.57 -8.96
CA LYS A 2 11.42 -2.49 -9.80
C LYS A 2 12.28 -3.55 -10.50
N ASP A 3 13.43 -3.18 -11.05
CA ASP A 3 14.37 -4.12 -11.70
C ASP A 3 14.97 -5.20 -10.76
N LYS A 4 14.86 -5.00 -9.44
CA LYS A 4 15.26 -5.99 -8.42
C LYS A 4 14.09 -6.94 -8.08
N GLY A 5 12.98 -6.85 -8.80
CA GLY A 5 11.74 -7.61 -8.64
C GLY A 5 10.94 -7.22 -7.40
N LEU A 6 10.90 -5.91 -7.10
CA LEU A 6 9.98 -5.32 -6.14
C LEU A 6 8.74 -4.83 -6.87
N GLU A 7 7.57 -5.29 -6.44
CA GLU A 7 6.28 -4.75 -6.86
C GLU A 7 5.65 -3.96 -5.71
N VAL A 8 4.98 -2.86 -6.04
CA VAL A 8 4.27 -2.00 -5.09
C VAL A 8 2.82 -1.92 -5.54
N VAL A 9 1.90 -2.12 -4.60
CA VAL A 9 0.46 -2.01 -4.83
C VAL A 9 -0.14 -1.20 -3.68
N GLY A 10 -0.92 -0.18 -4.01
CA GLY A 10 -1.74 0.53 -3.04
C GLY A 10 -3.05 -0.22 -2.81
N VAL A 11 -3.48 -0.34 -1.55
CA VAL A 11 -4.77 -0.98 -1.21
C VAL A 11 -5.64 0.04 -0.51
N THR A 12 -6.89 0.16 -0.98
CA THR A 12 -7.92 1.00 -0.37
C THR A 12 -9.23 0.24 -0.26
N GLN A 13 -10.23 0.85 0.36
CA GLN A 13 -11.62 0.40 0.37
C GLN A 13 -12.51 1.60 0.01
N LEU A 14 -13.80 1.33 -0.22
CA LEU A 14 -14.80 2.38 -0.43
C LEU A 14 -15.34 2.83 0.93
N TYR A 15 -15.43 4.15 1.12
CA TYR A 15 -15.82 4.80 2.37
C TYR A 15 -17.18 5.53 2.28
N GLY A 16 -17.77 5.62 1.10
CA GLY A 16 -19.01 6.35 0.85
C GLY A 16 -18.84 7.86 0.71
N TYR A 17 -17.61 8.33 0.51
CA TYR A 17 -17.30 9.75 0.30
C TYR A 17 -16.01 9.96 -0.50
N TYR A 18 -15.86 11.15 -1.09
CA TYR A 18 -14.61 11.60 -1.71
C TYR A 18 -14.40 13.07 -1.43
N LYS A 19 -13.28 13.43 -0.78
CA LYS A 19 -13.04 14.80 -0.26
C LYS A 19 -14.26 15.29 0.54
N ASN A 20 -14.97 16.31 0.05
CA ASN A 20 -16.16 16.87 0.68
C ASN A 20 -17.48 16.30 0.13
N GLU A 21 -17.45 15.48 -0.94
CA GLU A 21 -18.62 14.86 -1.56
C GLU A 21 -19.11 13.68 -0.70
N ARG A 22 -20.30 13.81 -0.11
CA ARG A 22 -20.96 12.77 0.69
C ARG A 22 -22.49 13.00 0.71
N PRO A 23 -23.30 11.93 0.68
CA PRO A 23 -22.92 10.52 0.48
C PRO A 23 -22.63 10.19 -0.99
N LEU A 24 -21.77 9.20 -1.24
CA LEU A 24 -21.51 8.65 -2.58
C LEU A 24 -21.90 7.17 -2.66
N ALA A 25 -22.47 6.78 -3.80
CA ALA A 25 -22.62 5.37 -4.13
C ALA A 25 -21.25 4.73 -4.48
N PRO A 26 -21.07 3.41 -4.29
CA PRO A 26 -19.80 2.72 -4.55
C PRO A 26 -19.19 3.01 -5.93
N ASP A 27 -20.00 2.95 -7.00
CA ASP A 27 -19.52 3.19 -8.36
C ASP A 27 -19.07 4.64 -8.59
N GLN A 28 -19.71 5.60 -7.90
CA GLN A 28 -19.35 7.01 -7.99
C GLN A 28 -18.02 7.28 -7.28
N GLU A 29 -17.83 6.70 -6.08
CA GLU A 29 -16.55 6.80 -5.36
C GLU A 29 -15.43 6.10 -6.14
N PHE A 30 -15.68 4.91 -6.69
CA PHE A 30 -14.72 4.20 -7.52
C PHE A 30 -14.27 5.03 -8.73
N ALA A 31 -15.20 5.71 -9.39
CA ALA A 31 -14.88 6.61 -10.50
C ALA A 31 -13.99 7.80 -10.08
N ARG A 32 -14.09 8.28 -8.82
CA ARG A 32 -13.21 9.34 -8.29
C ARG A 32 -11.78 8.87 -8.02
N LEU A 33 -11.56 7.57 -7.88
CA LEU A 33 -10.21 7.03 -7.69
C LEU A 33 -9.30 7.26 -8.91
N ALA A 34 -9.86 7.32 -10.12
CA ALA A 34 -9.08 7.70 -11.30
C ALA A 34 -8.50 9.11 -11.15
N SER A 35 -9.34 10.09 -10.76
CA SER A 35 -8.87 11.45 -10.49
C SER A 35 -7.86 11.51 -9.34
N TYR A 36 -8.00 10.65 -8.33
CA TYR A 36 -7.04 10.55 -7.23
C TYR A 36 -5.67 10.02 -7.70
N ILE A 37 -5.67 9.00 -8.56
CA ILE A 37 -4.45 8.45 -9.17
C ILE A 37 -3.73 9.55 -9.97
N ASP A 38 -4.48 10.31 -10.78
CA ASP A 38 -3.93 11.38 -11.61
C ASP A 38 -3.42 12.56 -10.76
N GLU A 39 -4.19 13.00 -9.75
CA GLU A 39 -3.85 14.13 -8.88
C GLU A 39 -2.55 13.90 -8.09
N TRP A 40 -2.32 12.66 -7.65
CA TRP A 40 -1.16 12.28 -6.84
C TRP A 40 -0.05 11.57 -7.61
N ASP A 41 -0.17 11.49 -8.95
CA ASP A 41 0.77 10.81 -9.84
C ASP A 41 1.15 9.41 -9.32
N LEU A 42 0.12 8.61 -8.97
CA LEU A 42 0.34 7.28 -8.40
C LEU A 42 0.88 6.33 -9.47
N THR A 43 2.19 6.11 -9.44
CA THR A 43 2.90 5.23 -10.40
C THR A 43 2.77 3.72 -10.10
N TRP A 44 1.96 3.36 -9.10
CA TRP A 44 1.68 1.98 -8.70
C TRP A 44 0.18 1.67 -8.81
N PRO A 45 -0.19 0.42 -9.11
CA PRO A 45 -1.60 0.02 -9.15
C PRO A 45 -2.29 0.28 -7.80
N LEU A 46 -3.52 0.77 -7.88
CA LEU A 46 -4.42 0.90 -6.73
C LEU A 46 -5.49 -0.20 -6.81
N VAL A 47 -5.60 -0.99 -5.74
CA VAL A 47 -6.58 -2.07 -5.61
C VAL A 47 -7.64 -1.66 -4.59
N VAL A 48 -8.90 -1.80 -4.98
CA VAL A 48 -10.04 -1.59 -4.08
C VAL A 48 -10.45 -2.95 -3.52
N GLY A 49 -10.27 -3.11 -2.21
CA GLY A 49 -10.67 -4.28 -1.45
C GLY A 49 -11.87 -4.01 -0.55
N GLY A 50 -12.24 -5.04 0.22
CA GLY A 50 -13.25 -4.91 1.28
C GLY A 50 -12.64 -4.70 2.67
N PRO A 51 -13.47 -4.37 3.69
CA PRO A 51 -13.03 -4.17 5.07
C PRO A 51 -12.25 -5.35 5.67
N ALA A 52 -12.59 -6.58 5.27
CA ALA A 52 -11.90 -7.79 5.71
C ALA A 52 -10.39 -7.78 5.42
N ASN A 53 -9.94 -7.07 4.36
CA ASN A 53 -8.52 -6.93 4.06
C ASN A 53 -7.83 -6.06 5.12
N PHE A 54 -8.48 -5.00 5.58
CA PHE A 54 -7.93 -4.10 6.59
C PHE A 54 -7.82 -4.84 7.93
N GLU A 55 -8.83 -5.62 8.29
CA GLU A 55 -8.81 -6.49 9.48
C GLU A 55 -7.70 -7.54 9.39
N ALA A 56 -7.58 -8.26 8.27
CA ALA A 56 -6.58 -9.30 8.08
C ALA A 56 -5.13 -8.78 8.17
N TYR A 57 -4.90 -7.53 7.77
CA TYR A 57 -3.60 -6.86 7.88
C TYR A 57 -3.47 -5.98 9.14
N GLY A 58 -4.45 -6.01 10.05
CA GLY A 58 -4.43 -5.28 11.31
C GLY A 58 -4.31 -3.76 11.14
N VAL A 59 -4.94 -3.19 10.10
CA VAL A 59 -4.87 -1.75 9.80
C VAL A 59 -5.57 -0.96 10.90
N GLY A 60 -4.77 -0.32 11.77
CA GLY A 60 -5.25 0.51 12.88
C GLY A 60 -4.94 2.01 12.74
N GLY A 61 -4.13 2.39 11.74
CA GLY A 61 -3.73 3.78 11.50
C GLY A 61 -3.14 3.95 10.10
N ILE A 62 -3.22 5.16 9.58
CA ILE A 62 -2.69 5.51 8.26
C ILE A 62 -1.57 6.58 8.36
N PRO A 63 -0.56 6.54 7.46
CA PRO A 63 -0.32 5.47 6.49
C PRO A 63 0.18 4.18 7.17
N GLN A 64 -0.15 3.03 6.58
CA GLN A 64 0.41 1.72 6.97
C GLN A 64 1.08 1.07 5.75
N TYR A 65 2.31 0.60 5.93
CA TYR A 65 3.10 -0.09 4.91
C TYR A 65 3.33 -1.54 5.34
N VAL A 66 3.23 -2.47 4.40
CA VAL A 66 3.46 -3.90 4.64
C VAL A 66 4.48 -4.40 3.63
N ALA A 67 5.58 -5.01 4.10
CA ALA A 67 6.55 -5.68 3.26
C ALA A 67 6.31 -7.19 3.31
N ILE A 68 6.07 -7.77 2.13
CA ILE A 68 5.82 -9.20 1.94
C ILE A 68 6.99 -9.76 1.11
N ASP A 69 7.53 -10.91 1.54
CA ASP A 69 8.58 -11.59 0.77
C ASP A 69 8.03 -12.46 -0.37
N ARG A 70 8.93 -13.11 -1.12
CA ARG A 70 8.55 -13.98 -2.25
C ARG A 70 7.85 -15.27 -1.84
N GLU A 71 7.90 -15.63 -0.57
CA GLU A 71 7.22 -16.80 -0.02
C GLU A 71 5.82 -16.42 0.48
N GLY A 72 5.40 -15.16 0.27
CA GLY A 72 4.11 -14.63 0.71
C GLY A 72 4.07 -14.31 2.21
N ARG A 73 5.22 -14.20 2.88
CA ARG A 73 5.29 -13.97 4.32
C ARG A 73 5.46 -12.49 4.61
N VAL A 74 4.67 -11.97 5.55
CA VAL A 74 4.84 -10.61 6.08
C VAL A 74 6.15 -10.55 6.87
N ARG A 75 7.03 -9.61 6.49
CA ARG A 75 8.34 -9.42 7.12
C ARG A 75 8.47 -8.08 7.83
N ASN A 76 7.64 -7.12 7.49
CA ASN A 76 7.58 -5.83 8.16
C ASN A 76 6.18 -5.22 8.05
N ILE A 77 5.71 -4.61 9.14
CA ILE A 77 4.55 -3.72 9.16
C ILE A 77 5.03 -2.42 9.79
N THR A 78 4.79 -1.30 9.12
CA THR A 78 5.12 0.05 9.60
C THR A 78 3.86 0.90 9.60
N VAL A 79 3.54 1.53 10.72
CA VAL A 79 2.36 2.40 10.88
C VAL A 79 2.81 3.81 11.23
N GLY A 80 2.24 4.81 10.56
CA GLY A 80 2.54 6.22 10.74
C GLY A 80 3.53 6.79 9.73
N PHE A 81 3.77 8.09 9.84
CA PHE A 81 4.59 8.86 8.92
C PHE A 81 5.70 9.58 9.68
N SER A 82 6.95 9.18 9.47
CA SER A 82 8.14 9.92 9.90
C SER A 82 9.34 9.52 9.04
N GLU A 83 10.35 10.39 8.98
CA GLU A 83 11.60 10.13 8.25
C GLU A 83 12.31 8.87 8.77
N GLU A 84 12.31 8.68 10.08
CA GLU A 84 12.90 7.51 10.73
C GLU A 84 12.16 6.22 10.33
N LEU A 85 10.82 6.23 10.35
CA LEU A 85 10.01 5.08 9.94
C LEU A 85 10.26 4.73 8.47
N HIS A 86 10.34 5.73 7.59
CA HIS A 86 10.61 5.51 6.17
C HIS A 86 12.01 4.94 5.92
N THR A 87 13.01 5.42 6.66
CA THR A 87 14.39 4.91 6.57
C THR A 87 14.46 3.44 6.99
N ARG A 88 13.82 3.11 8.12
CA ARG A 88 13.73 1.73 8.62
C ARG A 88 12.98 0.81 7.65
N PHE A 89 11.86 1.28 7.12
CA PHE A 89 11.06 0.52 6.15
C PHE A 89 11.85 0.25 4.86
N ARG A 90 12.53 1.27 4.31
CA ARG A 90 13.39 1.12 3.14
C ARG A 90 14.48 0.07 3.38
N ALA A 91 15.18 0.14 4.50
CA ALA A 91 16.23 -0.81 4.84
C ALA A 91 15.69 -2.25 4.93
N ALA A 92 14.49 -2.44 5.49
CA ALA A 92 13.83 -3.74 5.53
C ALA A 92 13.55 -4.28 4.13
N VAL A 93 13.01 -3.45 3.22
CA VAL A 93 12.75 -3.83 1.82
C VAL A 93 14.06 -4.17 1.09
N GLU A 94 15.10 -3.36 1.25
CA GLU A 94 16.41 -3.59 0.62
C GLU A 94 17.04 -4.91 1.09
N LYS A 95 16.91 -5.25 2.37
CA LYS A 95 17.34 -6.54 2.91
C LYS A 95 16.62 -7.71 2.24
N LEU A 96 15.29 -7.64 2.09
CA LEU A 96 14.52 -8.69 1.41
C LEU A 96 14.90 -8.85 -0.07
N LEU A 97 15.33 -7.77 -0.71
CA LEU A 97 15.83 -7.81 -2.08
C LEU A 97 17.26 -8.39 -2.16
N ALA A 98 18.10 -8.11 -1.17
CA ALA A 98 19.47 -8.65 -1.11
C ALA A 98 19.49 -10.15 -0.79
N ASP A 99 18.64 -10.62 0.14
CA ASP A 99 18.50 -12.03 0.49
C ASP A 99 18.15 -12.89 -0.75
N ARG A 100 17.44 -12.30 -1.73
CA ARG A 100 17.18 -12.93 -3.04
C ARG A 100 18.44 -13.06 -3.89
N ALA A 101 19.26 -12.01 -3.94
CA ALA A 101 20.47 -11.99 -4.76
C ALA A 101 21.50 -13.02 -4.26
N ALA A 102 21.56 -13.26 -2.95
CA ALA A 102 22.48 -14.22 -2.35
C ALA A 102 22.02 -15.70 -2.44
N ARG A 103 20.73 -15.95 -2.72
CA ARG A 103 20.15 -17.31 -2.88
C ARG A 103 20.08 -17.77 -4.34
N ARG A 104 20.62 -16.99 -5.27
CA ARG A 104 20.75 -17.32 -6.70
C ARG A 104 22.20 -17.62 -7.03
#